data_AF-A0A1Z9C955-F1
#
_entry.id   AF-A0A1Z9C955-F1
#
_cell.length_a   1.000
_cell.length_b   1.000
_cell.length_c   1.000
_cell.angle_alpha   90.00
_cell.angle_beta   90.00
_cell.angle_gamma   90.00
#
_symmetry.space_group_name_H-M   'P 1'
#
loop_
_entity.id
_entity.type
_entity.pdbx_description
1 polymer ?
#
loop_
_entity_poly.entity_id
_entity_poly.type
_entity_poly.pdbx_seq_one_letter_code
_entity_poly.pdbx_strand_id
1 'polypeptide(L)'
;MIILKKFQNIPSLDKLTTALSESDKASYCDILRAINFSPKELSKYSSWSEDYYTRNCILNCDKFELILICWCKSHKTPIHDHGGEECWVKVISGQLEEVIYGKNENDELTVLRTLVSKKNQVTYMKDFMGFHSLENTSDKRSMTLHLYAKPIRKCNVFDEDSKTFINKEMVYHTIPN
;
A
#
# COMPACT_ATOMS: atom_id res chain seq x y z
N MET A 1 -15.71 27.88 -3.45
CA MET A 1 -14.34 27.43 -3.15
C MET A 1 -13.93 26.42 -4.20
N ILE A 2 -13.19 26.84 -5.22
CA ILE A 2 -12.81 26.00 -6.37
C ILE A 2 -11.64 25.13 -5.92
N ILE A 3 -11.88 23.84 -5.69
CA ILE A 3 -10.79 22.87 -5.53
C ILE A 3 -10.13 22.77 -6.90
N LEU A 4 -9.01 23.48 -7.08
CA LEU A 4 -8.17 23.32 -8.25
C LEU A 4 -7.72 21.85 -8.29
N LYS A 5 -8.28 21.11 -9.25
CA LYS A 5 -7.78 19.80 -9.69
C LYS A 5 -6.33 19.98 -10.17
N LYS A 6 -5.38 20.04 -9.25
CA LYS A 6 -3.96 20.32 -9.56
C LYS A 6 -3.30 19.17 -10.31
N PHE A 7 -3.83 17.96 -10.17
CA PHE A 7 -3.33 16.75 -10.83
C PHE A 7 -4.46 16.12 -11.65
N GLN A 8 -4.38 16.20 -12.98
CA GLN A 8 -5.38 15.59 -13.88
C GLN A 8 -4.80 14.46 -14.74
N ASN A 9 -3.47 14.35 -14.84
CA ASN A 9 -2.82 13.32 -15.64
C ASN A 9 -1.34 13.19 -15.22
N ILE A 10 -0.98 12.07 -14.61
CA ILE A 10 0.41 11.71 -14.29
C ILE A 10 0.79 10.53 -15.20
N PRO A 11 1.50 10.80 -16.31
CA PRO A 11 1.65 9.85 -17.42
C PRO A 11 2.88 8.93 -17.31
N SER A 12 3.73 9.11 -16.30
CA SER A 12 4.92 8.28 -16.08
C SER A 12 5.31 8.26 -14.61
N LEU A 13 6.18 7.31 -14.25
CA LEU A 13 6.75 7.24 -12.91
C LEU A 13 7.57 8.50 -12.57
N ASP A 14 8.36 9.03 -13.51
CA ASP A 14 9.15 10.25 -13.26
C ASP A 14 8.25 11.44 -12.89
N LYS A 15 7.11 11.59 -13.58
CA LYS A 15 6.13 12.64 -13.25
C LYS A 15 5.46 12.40 -11.90
N LEU A 16 5.23 11.15 -11.51
CA LEU A 16 4.75 10.80 -10.17
C LEU A 16 5.78 11.21 -9.11
N THR A 17 7.06 10.88 -9.32
CA THR A 17 8.17 11.23 -8.43
C THR A 17 8.27 12.74 -8.22
N THR A 18 8.25 13.51 -9.31
CA THR A 18 8.25 14.98 -9.23
C THR A 18 7.05 15.49 -8.45
N ALA A 19 5.84 15.04 -8.78
CA ALA A 19 4.63 15.50 -8.11
C ALA A 19 4.64 15.21 -6.60
N LEU A 20 5.09 14.02 -6.18
CA LEU A 20 5.19 13.66 -4.76
C LEU A 20 6.26 14.45 -4.02
N SER A 21 7.38 14.75 -4.67
CA SER A 21 8.51 15.48 -4.06
C SER A 21 8.22 16.97 -3.86
N GLU A 22 7.44 17.56 -4.77
CA GLU A 22 7.05 18.98 -4.80
C GLU A 22 5.73 19.28 -4.06
N SER A 23 5.07 18.26 -3.51
CA SER A 23 3.78 18.42 -2.83
C SER A 23 3.79 17.89 -1.40
N ASP A 24 2.87 18.39 -0.59
CA ASP A 24 2.64 17.88 0.76
C ASP A 24 1.76 16.63 0.76
N LYS A 25 1.83 15.85 1.84
CA LYS A 25 1.04 14.61 2.01
C LYS A 25 -0.47 14.79 1.80
N ALA A 26 -1.00 15.98 2.07
CA ALA A 26 -2.41 16.31 1.81
C ALA A 26 -2.81 16.15 0.33
N SER A 27 -1.85 16.24 -0.59
CA SER A 27 -2.06 16.06 -2.03
C SER A 27 -1.85 14.61 -2.52
N TYR A 28 -1.32 13.72 -1.69
CA TYR A 28 -0.88 12.39 -2.14
C TYR A 28 -2.03 11.53 -2.69
N CYS A 29 -3.20 11.60 -2.07
CA CYS A 29 -4.38 10.88 -2.55
C CYS A 29 -4.78 11.33 -3.98
N ASP A 30 -4.78 12.64 -4.23
CA ASP A 30 -5.14 13.20 -5.53
C ASP A 30 -4.07 12.94 -6.59
N ILE A 31 -2.79 12.98 -6.20
CA ILE A 31 -1.66 12.59 -7.05
C ILE A 31 -1.80 11.12 -7.48
N LEU A 32 -2.05 10.20 -6.55
CA LEU A 32 -2.23 8.78 -6.87
C LEU A 32 -3.45 8.56 -7.77
N ARG A 33 -4.56 9.26 -7.54
CA ARG A 33 -5.74 9.20 -8.42
C ARG A 33 -5.44 9.67 -9.85
N ALA A 34 -4.55 10.65 -10.01
CA ALA A 34 -4.17 11.18 -11.32
C ALA A 34 -3.20 10.30 -12.12
N ILE A 35 -2.64 9.23 -11.53
CA ILE A 35 -1.81 8.25 -12.26
C ILE A 35 -2.59 7.64 -13.41
N ASN A 36 -2.03 7.76 -14.61
CA ASN A 36 -2.62 7.28 -15.86
C ASN A 36 -1.64 6.46 -16.72
N PHE A 37 -0.49 6.07 -16.15
CA PHE A 37 0.45 5.22 -16.85
C PHE A 37 0.08 3.73 -16.77
N SER A 38 0.58 2.96 -17.75
CA SER A 38 0.34 1.52 -17.80
C SER A 38 1.19 0.76 -16.78
N PRO A 39 0.77 -0.45 -16.33
CA PRO A 39 1.59 -1.28 -15.44
C PRO A 39 2.99 -1.60 -16.00
N LYS A 40 3.20 -1.50 -17.32
CA LYS A 40 4.51 -1.73 -17.96
C LYS A 40 5.58 -0.74 -17.51
N GLU A 41 5.20 0.49 -17.12
CA GLU A 41 6.12 1.48 -16.55
C GLU A 41 6.80 0.96 -15.26
N LEU A 42 6.16 0.03 -14.57
CA LEU A 42 6.63 -0.52 -13.29
C LEU A 42 7.39 -1.84 -13.46
N SER A 43 7.53 -2.35 -14.68
CA SER A 43 8.12 -3.67 -14.96
C SER A 43 9.55 -3.83 -14.42
N LYS A 44 10.37 -2.78 -14.50
CA LYS A 44 11.74 -2.79 -13.98
C LYS A 44 11.83 -2.90 -12.45
N TYR A 45 10.73 -2.62 -11.74
CA TYR A 45 10.65 -2.77 -10.28
C TYR A 45 9.87 -4.02 -9.86
N SER A 46 9.20 -4.70 -10.79
CA SER A 46 8.36 -5.85 -10.42
C SER A 46 9.21 -7.10 -10.25
N SER A 47 9.28 -7.63 -9.02
CA SER A 47 9.70 -9.01 -8.75
C SER A 47 8.48 -9.87 -8.45
N TRP A 48 8.51 -11.15 -8.79
CA TRP A 48 7.41 -12.09 -8.55
C TRP A 48 7.94 -13.36 -7.90
N SER A 49 7.20 -13.87 -6.92
CA SER A 49 7.40 -15.17 -6.29
C SER A 49 6.04 -15.89 -6.28
N GLU A 50 6.03 -17.21 -6.38
CA GLU A 50 4.78 -17.97 -6.20
C GLU A 50 4.49 -18.21 -4.71
N ASP A 51 5.52 -18.19 -3.87
CA ASP A 51 5.41 -18.54 -2.44
C ASP A 51 4.96 -17.35 -1.56
N TYR A 52 5.24 -16.11 -1.98
CA TYR A 52 4.98 -14.91 -1.18
C TYR A 52 4.81 -13.66 -2.04
N TYR A 53 4.07 -12.67 -1.54
CA TYR A 53 4.01 -11.36 -2.17
C TYR A 53 5.36 -10.66 -2.03
N THR A 54 5.77 -9.91 -3.05
CA THR A 54 7.07 -9.21 -3.02
C THR A 54 6.86 -7.72 -2.75
N ARG A 55 7.70 -7.15 -1.89
CA ARG A 55 7.79 -5.70 -1.62
C ARG A 55 8.99 -5.14 -2.35
N ASN A 56 8.76 -4.32 -3.37
CA ASN A 56 9.81 -3.77 -4.23
C ASN A 56 9.91 -2.26 -4.02
N CYS A 57 11.01 -1.79 -3.44
CA CYS A 57 11.21 -0.36 -3.24
C CYS A 57 11.40 0.33 -4.59
N ILE A 58 10.62 1.36 -4.87
CA ILE A 58 10.78 2.23 -6.04
C ILE A 58 11.52 3.51 -5.63
N LEU A 59 11.07 4.14 -4.55
CA LEU A 59 11.65 5.37 -4.01
C LEU A 59 11.58 5.34 -2.49
N ASN A 60 12.62 5.88 -1.86
CA ASN A 60 12.73 6.00 -0.41
C ASN A 60 13.49 7.29 -0.10
N CYS A 61 12.82 8.25 0.53
CA CYS A 61 13.41 9.51 0.97
C CYS A 61 12.77 9.94 2.30
N ASP A 62 13.30 10.98 2.94
CA ASP A 62 12.81 11.42 4.25
C ASP A 62 11.34 11.86 4.27
N LYS A 63 10.79 12.21 3.10
CA LYS A 63 9.41 12.68 2.94
C LYS A 63 8.39 11.59 2.66
N PHE A 64 8.78 10.51 1.98
CA PHE A 64 7.86 9.45 1.61
C PHE A 64 8.61 8.20 1.15
N GLU A 65 7.88 7.10 1.10
CA GLU A 65 8.36 5.85 0.54
C GLU A 65 7.32 5.29 -0.43
N LEU A 66 7.77 4.92 -1.62
CA LEU A 66 6.95 4.34 -2.68
C LEU A 66 7.41 2.90 -2.94
N ILE A 67 6.51 1.96 -2.67
CA ILE A 67 6.75 0.52 -2.84
C ILE A 67 5.75 -0.03 -3.86
N LEU A 68 6.24 -0.86 -4.77
CA LEU A 68 5.40 -1.73 -5.58
C LEU A 68 5.28 -3.09 -4.88
N ILE A 69 4.05 -3.50 -4.59
CA ILE A 69 3.76 -4.85 -4.12
C ILE A 69 3.17 -5.68 -5.26
N CYS A 70 3.77 -6.84 -5.50
CA CYS A 70 3.33 -7.82 -6.50
C CYS A 70 2.71 -9.02 -5.79
N TRP A 71 1.51 -9.41 -6.23
CA TRP A 71 0.68 -10.42 -5.58
C TRP A 71 0.32 -11.53 -6.57
N CYS A 72 0.74 -12.76 -6.33
CA CYS A 72 0.11 -13.92 -6.98
C CYS A 72 -1.24 -14.23 -6.32
N LYS A 73 -1.92 -15.23 -6.87
CA LYS A 73 -3.20 -15.71 -6.35
C LYS A 73 -3.06 -16.09 -4.87
N SER A 74 -4.04 -15.70 -4.05
CA SER A 74 -4.14 -16.04 -2.62
C SER A 74 -3.02 -15.50 -1.74
N HIS A 75 -2.14 -14.65 -2.27
CA HIS A 75 -1.15 -13.96 -1.45
C HIS A 75 -1.83 -12.98 -0.51
N LYS A 76 -1.41 -12.99 0.75
CA LYS A 76 -2.01 -12.26 1.85
C LYS A 76 -0.95 -11.68 2.77
N THR A 77 -1.15 -10.45 3.24
CA THR A 77 -0.39 -9.91 4.37
C THR A 77 -0.97 -10.43 5.68
N PRO A 78 -0.15 -10.61 6.72
CA PRO A 78 -0.73 -10.73 8.06
C PRO A 78 -1.48 -9.45 8.45
N ILE A 79 -2.28 -9.51 9.52
CA ILE A 79 -2.96 -8.32 10.07
C ILE A 79 -1.89 -7.40 10.66
N HIS A 80 -1.86 -6.13 10.28
CA HIS A 80 -0.80 -5.21 10.70
C HIS A 80 -1.29 -3.76 10.84
N ASP A 81 -0.50 -2.97 11.56
CA ASP A 81 -0.55 -1.51 11.56
C ASP A 81 0.52 -0.89 10.64
N HIS A 82 0.68 0.43 10.70
CA HIS A 82 1.62 1.19 9.88
C HIS A 82 2.73 1.87 10.72
N GLY A 83 2.94 1.47 11.98
CA GLY A 83 4.03 1.98 12.81
C GLY A 83 4.04 3.49 13.02
N GLY A 84 2.86 4.13 13.04
CA GLY A 84 2.66 5.57 13.15
C GLY A 84 2.56 6.33 11.83
N GLU A 85 2.80 5.67 10.69
CA GLU A 85 2.80 6.31 9.39
C GLU A 85 1.45 6.21 8.66
N GLU A 86 1.20 7.15 7.76
CA GLU A 86 0.02 7.13 6.89
C GLU A 86 0.33 6.40 5.59
N CYS A 87 -0.61 5.59 5.10
CA CYS A 87 -0.43 4.77 3.89
C CYS A 87 -1.58 4.97 2.91
N TRP A 88 -1.24 5.10 1.63
CA TRP A 88 -2.17 5.02 0.51
C TRP A 88 -1.84 3.81 -0.34
N VAL A 89 -2.86 3.04 -0.73
CA VAL A 89 -2.73 1.89 -1.62
C VAL A 89 -3.49 2.16 -2.90
N LYS A 90 -2.80 2.20 -4.04
CA LYS A 90 -3.41 2.27 -5.38
C LYS A 90 -3.28 0.92 -6.08
N VAL A 91 -4.40 0.39 -6.57
CA VAL A 91 -4.38 -0.79 -7.44
C VAL A 91 -3.97 -0.38 -8.86
N ILE A 92 -2.85 -0.89 -9.35
CA ILE A 92 -2.31 -0.62 -10.69
C ILE A 92 -2.84 -1.63 -11.71
N SER A 93 -2.95 -2.89 -11.30
CA SER A 93 -3.55 -3.98 -12.09
C SER A 93 -4.20 -5.01 -11.16
N GLY A 94 -5.22 -5.70 -11.67
CA GLY A 94 -5.97 -6.69 -10.92
C GLY A 94 -6.93 -6.06 -9.89
N GLN A 95 -7.03 -6.71 -8.74
CA GLN A 95 -7.84 -6.29 -7.60
C GLN A 95 -7.18 -6.74 -6.28
N LEU A 96 -7.53 -6.08 -5.18
CA LEU A 96 -7.05 -6.42 -3.85
C LEU A 96 -8.21 -6.29 -2.85
N GLU A 97 -8.39 -7.30 -2.02
CA GLU A 97 -9.28 -7.23 -0.87
C GLU A 97 -8.52 -6.67 0.33
N GLU A 98 -9.15 -5.75 1.05
CA GLU A 98 -8.68 -5.16 2.29
C GLU A 98 -9.72 -5.43 3.38
N VAL A 99 -9.30 -6.09 4.45
CA VAL A 99 -10.10 -6.31 5.65
C VAL A 99 -9.54 -5.41 6.76
N ILE A 100 -10.39 -4.55 7.32
CA ILE A 100 -10.05 -3.64 8.41
C ILE A 100 -10.57 -4.23 9.72
N TYR A 101 -9.71 -4.25 10.72
CA TYR A 101 -9.96 -4.79 12.05
C TYR A 101 -9.88 -3.70 13.10
N GLY A 102 -10.74 -3.82 14.11
CA GLY A 102 -10.71 -3.05 15.34
C GLY A 102 -10.63 -3.97 16.53
N LYS A 103 -10.39 -3.40 17.71
CA LYS A 103 -10.46 -4.15 18.96
C LYS A 103 -11.79 -3.91 19.66
N ASN A 104 -12.38 -4.97 20.20
CA ASN A 104 -13.57 -4.88 21.05
C ASN A 104 -13.20 -4.48 22.49
N GLU A 105 -14.17 -4.46 23.40
CA GLU A 105 -13.97 -4.12 24.81
C GLU A 105 -13.04 -5.10 25.56
N ASN A 106 -12.85 -6.31 25.03
CA ASN A 106 -11.96 -7.34 25.58
C ASN A 106 -10.58 -7.34 24.92
N ASP A 107 -10.25 -6.33 24.12
CA ASP A 107 -9.00 -6.21 23.33
C ASP A 107 -8.85 -7.28 22.21
N GLU A 108 -9.93 -7.96 21.82
CA GLU A 108 -9.94 -8.97 20.76
C GLU A 108 -10.18 -8.34 19.39
N LEU A 109 -9.50 -8.85 18.35
CA LEU A 109 -9.67 -8.39 16.98
C LEU A 109 -11.03 -8.79 16.40
N THR A 110 -11.73 -7.80 15.85
CA THR A 110 -13.02 -7.97 15.17
C THR A 110 -12.98 -7.27 13.82
N VAL A 111 -13.66 -7.87 12.82
CA VAL A 111 -13.76 -7.27 11.48
C VAL A 111 -14.70 -6.07 11.54
N LEU A 112 -14.19 -4.90 11.19
CA LEU A 112 -14.99 -3.68 11.05
C LEU A 112 -15.55 -3.54 9.64
N ARG A 113 -14.75 -3.90 8.63
CA ARG A 113 -15.07 -3.66 7.22
C ARG A 113 -14.25 -4.55 6.30
N THR A 114 -14.87 -4.96 5.20
CA THR A 114 -14.19 -5.61 4.07
C THR A 114 -14.43 -4.80 2.79
N LEU A 115 -13.38 -4.61 1.99
CA LEU A 115 -13.42 -3.84 0.75
C LEU A 115 -12.65 -4.55 -0.36
N VAL A 116 -13.21 -4.56 -1.57
CA VAL A 116 -12.47 -4.99 -2.76
C VAL A 116 -12.16 -3.78 -3.63
N SER A 117 -10.89 -3.45 -3.75
CA SER A 117 -10.39 -2.39 -4.62
C SER A 117 -9.96 -2.95 -5.97
N LYS A 118 -10.45 -2.35 -7.05
CA LYS A 118 -10.12 -2.68 -8.44
C LYS A 118 -9.13 -1.67 -9.00
N LYS A 119 -8.58 -1.96 -10.18
CA LYS A 119 -7.69 -1.07 -10.95
C LYS A 119 -8.10 0.41 -10.85
N ASN A 120 -7.12 1.25 -10.58
CA ASN A 120 -7.18 2.71 -10.39
C ASN A 120 -7.83 3.21 -9.09
N GLN A 121 -8.47 2.34 -8.29
CA GLN A 121 -8.97 2.74 -6.97
C GLN A 121 -7.81 2.94 -5.99
N VAL A 122 -8.03 3.83 -5.03
CA VAL A 122 -7.06 4.23 -4.00
C VAL A 122 -7.74 4.10 -2.63
N THR A 123 -7.11 3.37 -1.71
CA THR A 123 -7.49 3.33 -0.29
C THR A 123 -6.48 4.09 0.56
N TYR A 124 -6.86 4.36 1.81
CA TYR A 124 -6.05 5.10 2.78
C TYR A 124 -6.25 4.48 4.16
N MET A 125 -5.14 4.31 4.87
CA MET A 125 -5.12 3.83 6.25
C MET A 125 -4.07 4.59 7.07
N LYS A 126 -4.37 4.74 8.37
CA LYS A 126 -3.43 5.10 9.42
C LYS A 126 -3.90 4.49 10.73
N ASP A 127 -3.00 4.31 11.69
CA ASP A 127 -3.21 3.44 12.86
C ASP A 127 -4.46 3.73 13.70
N PHE A 128 -4.91 4.99 13.79
CA PHE A 128 -6.15 5.30 14.51
C PHE A 128 -7.41 4.68 13.87
N MET A 129 -7.34 4.26 12.60
CA MET A 129 -8.43 3.60 11.88
C MET A 129 -8.52 2.11 12.20
N GLY A 130 -7.51 1.56 12.88
CA GLY A 130 -7.39 0.15 13.19
C GLY A 130 -6.25 -0.52 12.43
N PHE A 131 -6.38 -1.84 12.28
CA PHE A 131 -5.41 -2.71 11.62
C PHE A 131 -5.99 -3.22 10.32
N HIS A 132 -5.17 -3.75 9.42
CA HIS A 132 -5.69 -4.39 8.21
C HIS A 132 -4.88 -5.59 7.74
N SER A 133 -5.54 -6.43 6.94
CA SER A 133 -4.88 -7.40 6.07
C SER A 133 -5.28 -7.16 4.63
N LEU A 134 -4.34 -7.37 3.73
CA LEU A 134 -4.53 -7.24 2.30
C LEU A 134 -4.36 -8.60 1.64
N GLU A 135 -5.27 -8.95 0.74
CA GLU A 135 -5.30 -10.26 0.10
C GLU A 135 -5.64 -10.14 -1.39
N ASN A 136 -4.91 -10.85 -2.24
CA ASN A 136 -5.32 -11.07 -3.62
C ASN A 136 -6.26 -12.28 -3.72
N THR A 137 -7.56 -12.01 -3.58
CA THR A 137 -8.63 -13.03 -3.70
C THR A 137 -8.97 -13.40 -5.14
N SER A 138 -8.26 -12.85 -6.13
CA SER A 138 -8.45 -13.17 -7.55
C SER A 138 -7.62 -14.36 -8.01
N ASP A 139 -8.08 -15.05 -9.06
CA ASP A 139 -7.29 -16.05 -9.79
C ASP A 139 -6.16 -15.46 -10.66
N LYS A 140 -6.08 -14.13 -10.74
CA LYS A 140 -5.07 -13.41 -11.53
C LYS A 140 -4.10 -12.67 -10.62
N ARG A 141 -2.90 -12.40 -11.13
CA ARG A 141 -1.92 -11.54 -10.47
C ARG A 141 -2.44 -10.10 -10.32
N SER A 142 -2.03 -9.46 -9.23
CA SER A 142 -2.34 -8.05 -8.93
C SER A 142 -1.07 -7.27 -8.64
N MET A 143 -1.10 -5.96 -8.89
CA MET A 143 -0.02 -5.02 -8.56
C MET A 143 -0.60 -3.82 -7.84
N THR A 144 0.00 -3.44 -6.72
CA THR A 144 -0.39 -2.25 -5.95
C THR A 144 0.80 -1.33 -5.69
N LEU A 145 0.58 -0.03 -5.80
CA LEU A 145 1.51 0.97 -5.29
C LEU A 145 1.12 1.37 -3.88
N HIS A 146 2.06 1.21 -2.96
CA HIS A 146 1.95 1.64 -1.57
C HIS A 146 2.80 2.89 -1.40
N LEU A 147 2.17 3.96 -0.96
CA LEU A 147 2.82 5.23 -0.66
C LEU A 147 2.69 5.48 0.84
N TYR A 148 3.81 5.54 1.55
CA TYR A 148 3.86 5.89 2.95
C TYR A 148 4.29 7.36 3.12
N ALA A 149 3.67 8.08 4.05
CA ALA A 149 3.95 9.50 4.32
C ALA A 149 5.34 9.76 4.94
N LYS A 150 6.02 8.71 5.38
CA LYS A 150 7.47 8.60 5.62
C LYS A 150 7.87 7.14 5.46
N PRO A 151 9.16 6.83 5.34
CA PRO A 151 9.58 5.45 5.20
C PRO A 151 9.23 4.57 6.40
N ILE A 152 8.55 3.45 6.15
CA ILE A 152 8.18 2.51 7.21
C ILE A 152 9.33 1.52 7.44
N ARG A 153 9.87 1.52 8.66
CA ARG A 153 10.95 0.60 9.06
C ARG A 153 10.45 -0.54 9.92
N LYS A 154 9.45 -0.28 10.75
CA LYS A 154 8.83 -1.26 11.63
C LYS A 154 7.32 -1.07 11.63
N CYS A 155 6.59 -2.16 11.80
CA CYS A 155 5.19 -2.14 12.16
C CYS A 155 4.90 -3.24 13.18
N ASN A 156 3.70 -3.25 13.73
CA ASN A 156 3.21 -4.39 14.49
C ASN A 156 2.39 -5.29 13.60
N VAL A 157 2.60 -6.59 13.77
CA VAL A 157 1.92 -7.65 13.04
C VAL A 157 1.24 -8.55 14.05
N PHE A 158 -0.02 -8.89 13.83
CA PHE A 158 -0.73 -9.84 14.66
C PHE A 158 -0.21 -11.25 14.40
N ASP A 159 0.30 -11.86 15.46
CA ASP A 159 0.76 -13.23 15.46
C ASP A 159 -0.40 -14.15 15.86
N GLU A 160 -0.80 -15.02 14.92
CA GLU A 160 -1.97 -15.88 15.10
C GLU A 160 -1.77 -16.98 16.15
N ASP A 161 -0.52 -17.35 16.45
CA ASP A 161 -0.20 -18.40 17.43
C ASP A 161 -0.30 -17.85 18.85
N SER A 162 0.33 -16.71 19.13
CA SER A 162 0.28 -16.05 20.45
C SER A 162 -0.97 -15.21 20.67
N LYS A 163 -1.73 -14.89 19.62
CA LYS A 163 -2.86 -13.95 19.63
C LYS A 163 -2.47 -12.56 20.13
N THR A 164 -1.23 -12.14 19.84
CA THR A 164 -0.71 -10.82 20.23
C THR A 164 -0.04 -10.12 19.07
N PHE A 165 0.14 -8.81 19.19
CA PHE A 165 0.92 -8.03 18.23
C PHE A 165 2.41 -8.13 18.55
N ILE A 166 3.21 -8.50 17.54
CA ILE A 166 4.66 -8.51 17.61
C ILE A 166 5.25 -7.44 16.69
N ASN A 167 6.34 -6.82 17.12
CA ASN A 167 7.04 -5.86 16.29
C ASN A 167 7.80 -6.57 15.17
N LYS A 168 7.70 -6.04 13.95
CA LYS A 168 8.34 -6.60 12.76
C LYS A 168 9.15 -5.53 12.04
N GLU A 169 10.42 -5.85 11.78
CA GLU A 169 11.27 -5.09 10.86
C GLU A 169 10.82 -5.31 9.42
N MET A 170 10.65 -4.22 8.68
CA MET A 170 10.17 -4.24 7.31
C MET A 170 11.35 -4.35 6.34
N VAL A 171 11.31 -5.37 5.46
CA VAL A 171 12.35 -5.62 4.46
C VAL A 171 11.80 -5.52 3.05
N TYR A 172 12.65 -5.10 2.11
CA TYR A 172 12.34 -5.17 0.69
C TYR A 172 12.92 -6.45 0.09
N HIS A 173 12.24 -6.95 -0.93
CA HIS A 173 12.74 -8.02 -1.77
C HIS A 173 13.67 -7.47 -2.87
N THR A 174 13.42 -6.25 -3.31
CA THR A 174 14.28 -5.52 -4.25
C THR A 174 14.38 -4.05 -3.87
N ILE A 175 15.51 -3.44 -4.19
CA ILE A 175 15.76 -2.00 -4.09
C ILE A 175 16.16 -1.46 -5.47
N PRO A 176 15.96 -0.16 -5.76
CA PRO A 176 16.46 0.43 -7.00
C PRO A 176 17.98 0.32 -7.05
N ASN A 177 18.51 -0.06 -8.22
CA ASN A 177 19.94 0.01 -8.52
C ASN A 177 20.42 1.47 -8.64
#